data_AF-A0A2V7JUU5-F1
#
_entry.id   AF-A0A2V7JUU5-F1
#
_cell.length_a   1.000
_cell.length_b   1.000
_cell.length_c   1.000
_cell.angle_alpha   90.00
_cell.angle_beta   90.00
_cell.angle_gamma   90.00
#
_symmetry.space_group_name_H-M   'P 1'
#
loop_
_entity.id
_entity.type
_entity.pdbx_description
1 polymer ?
#
loop_
_entity_poly.entity_id
_entity_poly.type
_entity_poly.pdbx_seq_one_letter_code
_entity_poly.pdbx_strand_id
1 'polypeptide(L)'
;MNPLFVVPLLAYTLAATLWPAQVDGHRRAATLLLWEAVFVIIALVAGTYFARLAKPSLDGLWWGRVALLATGYLYVSGRGVVLIRSVLELPTLQMRRDEDRTAGAIEIARGRAIGALERALALTLVLLGEYSAVGWIIAAKALARFKALEDREFAEYFLIGTLASFLLAVLAGIGIRILLKQG
;
A
#
# COMPACT_ATOMS: atom_id res chain seq x y z
N MET A 1 -13.27 -7.66 -17.63
CA MET A 1 -12.74 -6.29 -17.43
C MET A 1 -11.98 -5.85 -18.68
N ASN A 2 -12.28 -4.69 -19.25
CA ASN A 2 -11.47 -4.15 -20.36
C ASN A 2 -10.06 -3.82 -19.84
N PRO A 3 -9.01 -4.40 -20.41
CA PRO A 3 -7.67 -4.22 -19.86
C PRO A 3 -7.10 -2.81 -20.03
N LEU A 4 -7.64 -2.02 -20.97
CA LEU A 4 -7.30 -0.60 -21.11
C LEU A 4 -7.66 0.23 -19.86
N PHE A 5 -8.59 -0.25 -19.03
CA PHE A 5 -8.92 0.36 -17.75
C PHE A 5 -7.69 0.46 -16.83
N VAL A 6 -6.85 -0.56 -16.85
CA VAL A 6 -5.75 -0.72 -15.89
C VAL A 6 -4.53 0.09 -16.30
N VAL A 7 -4.41 0.46 -17.57
CA VAL A 7 -3.20 1.11 -18.11
C VAL A 7 -2.84 2.41 -17.36
N PRO A 8 -3.76 3.36 -17.12
CA PRO A 8 -3.42 4.57 -16.35
C PRO A 8 -3.04 4.26 -14.90
N LEU A 9 -3.69 3.27 -14.28
CA LEU A 9 -3.41 2.85 -12.90
C LEU A 9 -2.02 2.21 -12.79
N LEU A 10 -1.68 1.28 -13.69
CA LEU A 10 -0.38 0.64 -13.77
C LEU A 10 0.72 1.66 -14.04
N ALA A 11 0.51 2.57 -15.01
CA ALA A 11 1.48 3.61 -15.34
C ALA A 11 1.76 4.53 -14.13
N TYR A 12 0.70 4.98 -13.45
CA TYR A 12 0.82 5.78 -12.24
C TYR A 12 1.60 5.05 -11.15
N THR A 13 1.22 3.81 -10.85
CA THR A 13 1.86 3.03 -9.78
C THR A 13 3.31 2.71 -10.06
N LEU A 14 3.68 2.41 -11.31
CA LEU A 14 5.07 2.25 -11.71
C LEU A 14 5.86 3.55 -11.53
N ALA A 15 5.33 4.67 -12.03
CA ALA A 15 5.96 5.98 -11.87
C ALA A 15 6.13 6.34 -10.38
N ALA A 16 5.10 6.14 -9.57
CA ALA A 16 5.10 6.45 -8.14
C ALA A 16 6.02 5.53 -7.33
N THR A 17 6.21 4.28 -7.75
CA THR A 17 7.12 3.32 -7.10
C THR A 17 8.57 3.60 -7.46
N LEU A 18 8.84 4.01 -8.70
CA LEU A 18 10.18 4.38 -9.15
C LEU A 18 10.59 5.78 -8.69
N TRP A 19 9.63 6.67 -8.40
CA TRP A 19 9.91 8.00 -7.89
C TRP A 19 10.24 7.94 -6.39
N PRO A 20 11.48 8.31 -5.99
CA PRO A 20 11.85 8.37 -4.58
C PRO A 20 11.22 9.62 -3.95
N ALA A 21 9.92 9.58 -3.66
CA ALA A 21 9.29 10.60 -2.84
C ALA A 21 9.82 10.44 -1.41
N GLN A 22 10.83 11.23 -1.05
CA GLN A 22 11.27 11.37 0.33
C GLN A 22 10.28 12.30 1.06
N VAL A 23 9.70 11.80 2.16
CA VAL A 23 8.85 12.61 3.03
C VAL A 23 9.77 13.51 3.84
N ASP A 24 10.00 14.72 3.35
CA ASP A 24 10.83 15.71 4.04
C ASP A 24 9.95 16.68 4.84
N GLY A 25 9.55 16.26 6.03
CA GLY A 25 8.96 17.14 7.05
C GLY A 25 7.43 17.15 7.14
N HIS A 26 6.95 17.51 8.33
CA HIS A 26 5.56 17.36 8.80
C HIS A 26 4.47 17.99 7.91
N ARG A 27 4.74 19.15 7.28
CA ARG A 27 3.77 19.79 6.38
C ARG A 27 3.62 19.07 5.04
N ARG A 28 4.64 18.32 4.61
CA ARG A 28 4.64 17.59 3.33
C ARG A 28 3.85 16.27 3.44
N ALA A 29 3.83 15.64 4.61
CA ALA A 29 3.16 14.35 4.82
C ALA A 29 1.66 14.36 4.49
N ALA A 30 0.89 15.29 5.07
CA ALA A 30 -0.54 15.40 4.79
C ALA A 30 -0.83 15.75 3.32
N THR A 31 -0.06 16.68 2.74
CA THR A 31 -0.20 17.03 1.32
C THR A 31 0.11 15.87 0.40
N LEU A 32 1.10 15.03 0.74
CA LEU A 32 1.44 13.84 -0.05
C LEU A 32 0.31 12.83 -0.06
N LEU A 33 -0.33 12.57 1.10
CA LEU A 33 -1.49 11.68 1.17
C LEU A 33 -2.67 12.20 0.33
N LEU A 34 -2.92 13.52 0.38
CA LEU A 34 -3.97 14.15 -0.43
C LEU A 34 -3.68 14.03 -1.93
N TRP A 35 -2.45 14.37 -2.35
CA TRP A 35 -2.04 14.24 -3.75
C TRP A 35 -2.10 12.79 -4.23
N GLU A 36 -1.69 11.83 -3.41
CA GLU A 36 -1.80 10.41 -3.72
C GLU A 36 -3.25 10.01 -4.00
N ALA A 37 -4.19 10.39 -3.12
CA ALA A 37 -5.60 10.09 -3.29
C ALA A 37 -6.14 10.70 -4.59
N VAL A 38 -5.77 11.95 -4.89
CA VAL A 38 -6.14 12.63 -6.13
C VAL A 38 -5.60 11.89 -7.36
N PHE A 39 -4.32 11.51 -7.37
CA PHE A 39 -3.74 10.78 -8.50
C PHE A 39 -4.38 9.41 -8.72
N VAL A 40 -4.66 8.67 -7.65
CA VAL A 40 -5.37 7.39 -7.75
C VAL A 40 -6.78 7.58 -8.31
N ILE A 41 -7.51 8.60 -7.86
CA ILE A 41 -8.85 8.93 -8.40
C ILE A 41 -8.76 9.29 -9.88
N ILE A 42 -7.81 10.14 -10.28
CA ILE A 42 -7.59 10.53 -11.68
C ILE A 42 -7.28 9.30 -12.53
N ALA A 43 -6.42 8.40 -12.05
CA ALA A 43 -6.05 7.18 -12.77
C ALA A 43 -7.26 6.23 -12.94
N LEU A 44 -8.10 6.08 -11.91
CA LEU A 44 -9.34 5.30 -12.00
C LEU A 44 -10.33 5.91 -12.99
N VAL A 45 -10.54 7.23 -12.92
CA VAL A 45 -11.43 7.96 -13.84
C VAL A 45 -10.92 7.83 -15.27
N ALA A 46 -9.64 8.10 -15.52
CA ALA A 46 -9.01 7.92 -16.82
C ALA A 46 -9.20 6.48 -17.32
N GLY A 47 -9.00 5.48 -16.46
CA GLY A 47 -9.26 4.08 -16.77
C GLY A 47 -10.67 3.84 -17.30
N THR A 48 -11.70 4.43 -16.68
CA THR A 48 -13.09 4.31 -17.18
C THR A 48 -13.29 4.91 -18.57
N TYR A 49 -12.60 6.00 -18.90
CA TYR A 49 -12.64 6.60 -20.24
C TYR A 49 -11.92 5.71 -21.26
N PHE A 50 -10.71 5.25 -20.96
CA PHE A 50 -9.93 4.37 -21.83
C PHE A 50 -10.65 3.04 -22.10
N ALA A 51 -11.35 2.50 -21.11
CA ALA A 51 -12.15 1.28 -21.25
C ALA A 51 -13.30 1.42 -22.26
N ARG A 52 -13.74 2.64 -22.61
CA ARG A 52 -14.77 2.88 -23.63
C ARG A 52 -14.22 2.94 -25.06
N LEU A 53 -12.90 3.05 -25.22
CA LEU A 53 -12.25 3.22 -26.52
C LEU A 53 -12.08 1.92 -27.32
N ALA A 54 -12.16 0.76 -26.66
CA ALA A 54 -12.03 -0.54 -27.32
C ALA A 54 -13.03 -1.55 -26.78
N LYS A 55 -13.55 -2.44 -27.63
CA LYS A 55 -14.27 -3.62 -27.17
C LYS A 55 -13.25 -4.67 -26.69
N PRO A 56 -13.45 -5.30 -25.52
CA PRO A 56 -12.50 -6.29 -25.03
C PRO A 56 -12.47 -7.51 -25.94
N SER A 57 -11.29 -7.85 -26.46
CA SER A 57 -11.01 -9.18 -27.03
C SER A 57 -10.79 -10.20 -25.90
N LEU A 58 -10.96 -11.49 -26.18
CA LEU A 58 -10.67 -12.57 -25.21
C LEU A 58 -9.22 -12.49 -24.70
N ASP A 59 -8.28 -12.17 -25.60
CA ASP A 59 -6.87 -11.92 -25.26
C ASP A 59 -6.70 -10.71 -24.36
N GLY A 60 -7.56 -9.70 -24.49
CA GLY A 60 -7.57 -8.54 -23.60
C GLY A 60 -7.85 -8.90 -22.15
N LEU A 61 -8.67 -9.93 -21.92
CA LEU A 61 -9.24 -10.19 -20.60
C LEU A 61 -8.20 -10.71 -19.58
N TRP A 62 -7.24 -11.52 -20.01
CA TRP A 62 -6.25 -12.13 -19.11
C TRP A 62 -5.20 -11.13 -18.65
N TRP A 63 -4.63 -10.33 -19.56
CA TRP A 63 -3.56 -9.40 -19.21
C TRP A 63 -4.07 -8.23 -18.39
N GLY A 64 -5.33 -7.80 -18.58
CA GLY A 64 -5.96 -6.79 -17.72
C GLY A 64 -6.06 -7.24 -16.27
N ARG A 65 -6.44 -8.51 -16.03
CA ARG A 65 -6.50 -9.08 -14.68
C ARG A 65 -5.12 -9.17 -14.05
N VAL A 66 -4.13 -9.67 -14.79
CA VAL A 66 -2.74 -9.75 -14.33
C VAL A 66 -2.18 -8.36 -14.03
N ALA A 67 -2.40 -7.38 -14.91
CA ALA A 67 -1.95 -6.01 -14.71
C ALA A 67 -2.60 -5.35 -13.50
N LEU A 68 -3.88 -5.63 -13.23
CA LEU A 68 -4.57 -5.08 -12.06
C LEU A 68 -4.01 -5.66 -10.76
N LEU A 69 -3.78 -6.96 -10.73
CA LEU A 69 -3.13 -7.62 -9.59
C LEU A 69 -1.72 -7.05 -9.39
N ALA A 70 -0.92 -6.98 -10.44
CA ALA A 70 0.44 -6.42 -10.39
C ALA A 70 0.42 -4.97 -9.86
N THR A 71 -0.51 -4.15 -10.34
CA THR A 71 -0.72 -2.77 -9.86
C THR A 71 -0.99 -2.75 -8.35
N GLY A 72 -1.89 -3.61 -7.87
CA GLY A 72 -2.20 -3.75 -6.45
C GLY A 72 -0.98 -4.11 -5.60
N TYR A 73 -0.24 -5.15 -5.99
CA TYR A 73 0.95 -5.58 -5.25
C TYR A 73 2.07 -4.54 -5.29
N LEU A 74 2.33 -3.89 -6.43
CA LEU A 74 3.33 -2.84 -6.54
C LEU A 74 2.96 -1.61 -5.70
N TYR A 75 1.70 -1.19 -5.75
CA TYR A 75 1.21 -0.07 -4.96
C TYR A 75 1.35 -0.33 -3.47
N VAL A 76 0.84 -1.47 -3.01
CA VAL A 76 0.81 -1.82 -1.59
C VAL A 76 2.22 -2.09 -1.06
N SER A 77 3.06 -2.83 -1.79
CA SER A 77 4.40 -3.19 -1.31
C SER A 77 5.44 -2.09 -1.51
N GLY A 78 5.44 -1.44 -2.67
CA GLY A 78 6.37 -0.37 -3.05
C GLY A 78 5.92 0.99 -2.51
N ARG A 79 4.86 1.55 -3.10
CA ARG A 79 4.36 2.89 -2.75
C ARG A 79 3.84 2.98 -1.32
N GLY A 80 3.31 1.89 -0.78
CA GLY A 80 2.79 1.81 0.58
C GLY A 80 3.78 2.24 1.65
N VAL A 81 5.09 1.99 1.49
CA VAL A 81 6.10 2.46 2.47
C VAL A 81 6.03 3.98 2.67
N VAL A 82 5.87 4.74 1.59
CA VAL A 82 5.77 6.20 1.63
C VAL A 82 4.47 6.64 2.29
N LEU A 83 3.36 5.94 2.02
CA LEU A 83 2.06 6.24 2.62
C LEU A 83 2.07 5.98 4.12
N ILE A 84 2.58 4.83 4.57
CA ILE A 84 2.67 4.50 6.00
C ILE A 84 3.57 5.53 6.71
N ARG A 85 4.71 5.90 6.13
CA ARG A 85 5.56 6.97 6.67
C ARG A 85 4.84 8.31 6.74
N SER A 86 4.10 8.67 5.70
CA SER A 86 3.32 9.92 5.68
C SER A 86 2.23 9.93 6.74
N VAL A 87 1.61 8.78 7.04
CA VAL A 87 0.66 8.65 8.16
C VAL A 87 1.36 8.86 9.50
N LEU A 88 2.50 8.19 9.73
CA LEU A 88 3.24 8.27 11.00
C LEU A 88 3.80 9.67 11.29
N GLU A 89 4.11 10.44 10.23
CA GLU A 89 4.60 11.81 10.34
C GLU A 89 3.48 12.88 10.35
N LEU A 90 2.20 12.48 10.45
CA LEU A 90 1.11 13.42 10.54
C LEU A 90 1.29 14.35 11.77
N PRO A 91 0.95 15.65 11.66
CA PRO A 91 1.11 16.61 12.75
C PRO A 91 0.39 16.23 14.05
N THR A 92 -0.65 15.39 13.96
CA THR A 92 -1.45 14.90 15.08
C THR A 92 -0.84 13.68 15.78
N LEU A 93 0.06 12.94 15.11
CA LEU A 93 0.64 11.71 15.62
C LEU A 93 2.09 11.91 16.09
N GLN A 94 2.87 12.73 15.38
CA GLN A 94 4.26 13.10 15.72
C GLN A 94 5.16 11.93 16.15
N MET A 95 4.94 10.73 15.59
CA MET A 95 5.65 9.51 16.01
C MET A 95 7.00 9.35 15.30
N ARG A 96 7.81 10.41 15.32
CA ARG A 96 9.14 10.39 14.74
C ARG A 96 10.08 9.69 15.72
N ARG A 97 10.36 8.40 15.50
CA ARG A 97 11.39 7.69 16.25
C ARG A 97 12.77 8.26 15.93
N ASP A 98 13.49 8.77 16.93
CA ASP A 98 14.87 9.24 16.74
C ASP A 98 15.83 8.08 16.38
N GLU A 99 15.49 6.83 16.70
CA GLU A 99 16.28 5.65 16.30
C GLU A 99 16.38 5.47 14.79
N ASP A 100 15.39 5.90 13.99
CA ASP A 100 15.46 5.80 12.52
C ASP A 100 16.56 6.70 11.93
N ARG A 101 17.02 7.73 12.66
CA ARG A 101 18.18 8.57 12.26
C ARG A 101 19.52 7.88 12.52
N THR A 102 19.56 6.98 13.50
CA THR A 102 20.78 6.29 13.95
C THR A 102 20.86 4.86 13.42
N ALA A 103 19.76 4.31 12.92
CA ALA A 103 19.69 2.98 12.33
C ALA A 103 20.57 2.88 11.07
N GLY A 104 21.38 1.83 11.01
CA GLY A 104 22.23 1.56 9.85
C GLY A 104 21.39 1.21 8.60
N ALA A 105 21.96 1.45 7.41
CA ALA A 105 21.28 1.19 6.12
C ALA A 105 20.71 -0.23 5.99
N ILE A 106 21.39 -1.23 6.57
CA ILE A 106 20.95 -2.63 6.57
C ILE A 106 19.67 -2.81 7.40
N GLU A 107 19.56 -2.16 8.55
CA GLU A 107 18.39 -2.26 9.42
C GLU A 107 17.16 -1.63 8.76
N ILE A 108 17.35 -0.45 8.16
CA ILE A 108 16.30 0.22 7.37
C ILE A 108 15.86 -0.67 6.20
N ALA A 109 16.79 -1.32 5.50
CA ALA A 109 16.46 -2.23 4.40
C ALA A 109 15.66 -3.45 4.88
N ARG A 110 16.03 -4.06 6.02
CA ARG A 110 15.29 -5.17 6.63
C ARG A 110 13.87 -4.76 7.01
N GLY A 111 13.70 -3.61 7.66
CA GLY A 111 12.38 -3.09 8.04
C GLY A 111 11.48 -2.87 6.82
N ARG A 112 12.02 -2.29 5.75
CA ARG A 112 11.28 -2.12 4.48
C ARG A 112 10.88 -3.45 3.85
N ALA A 113 11.80 -4.44 3.83
CA ALA A 113 11.53 -5.76 3.28
C ALA A 113 10.43 -6.50 4.07
N ILE A 114 10.51 -6.51 5.40
CA ILE A 114 9.49 -7.11 6.27
C ILE A 114 8.12 -6.46 6.00
N GLY A 115 8.06 -5.12 6.00
CA GLY A 115 6.82 -4.41 5.74
C GLY A 115 6.23 -4.70 4.35
N ALA A 116 7.06 -4.84 3.32
CA ALA A 116 6.61 -5.19 1.98
C ALA A 116 6.03 -6.61 1.93
N LEU A 117 6.69 -7.59 2.58
CA LEU A 117 6.22 -8.97 2.66
C LEU A 117 4.89 -9.08 3.41
N GLU A 118 4.76 -8.40 4.55
CA GLU A 118 3.53 -8.40 5.33
C GLU A 118 2.35 -7.84 4.54
N ARG A 119 2.56 -6.74 3.81
CA ARG A 119 1.49 -6.13 3.01
C ARG A 119 1.13 -6.99 1.80
N ALA A 120 2.11 -7.62 1.15
CA ALA A 120 1.84 -8.58 0.08
C ALA A 120 1.03 -9.77 0.60
N LEU A 121 1.39 -10.30 1.76
CA LEU A 121 0.68 -11.42 2.39
C LEU A 121 -0.75 -11.01 2.81
N ALA A 122 -0.90 -9.84 3.44
CA ALA A 122 -2.21 -9.30 3.82
C ALA A 122 -3.10 -9.08 2.59
N LEU A 123 -2.58 -8.48 1.52
CA LEU A 123 -3.30 -8.31 0.26
C LEU A 123 -3.73 -9.66 -0.32
N THR A 124 -2.83 -10.65 -0.32
CA THR A 124 -3.13 -12.01 -0.80
C THR A 124 -4.29 -12.63 -0.03
N LEU A 125 -4.26 -12.58 1.29
CA LEU A 125 -5.31 -13.13 2.14
C LEU A 125 -6.65 -12.40 1.96
N VAL A 126 -6.63 -11.07 1.82
CA VAL A 126 -7.84 -10.30 1.49
C VAL A 126 -8.41 -10.72 0.13
N LEU A 127 -7.55 -10.93 -0.88
CA LEU A 127 -7.97 -11.39 -2.21
C LEU A 127 -8.51 -12.83 -2.18
N LEU A 128 -8.03 -13.68 -1.28
CA LEU A 128 -8.57 -15.02 -1.02
C LEU A 128 -9.83 -15.01 -0.15
N GLY A 129 -10.06 -13.94 0.62
CA GLY A 129 -11.23 -13.79 1.52
C GLY A 129 -10.94 -14.25 2.95
N GLU A 130 -9.70 -14.57 3.24
CA GLU A 130 -9.21 -15.06 4.53
C GLU A 130 -8.88 -13.91 5.48
N TYR A 131 -9.89 -13.10 5.83
CA TYR A 131 -9.68 -11.94 6.70
C TYR A 131 -9.17 -12.32 8.10
N SER A 132 -9.61 -13.48 8.63
CA SER A 132 -9.17 -14.03 9.91
C SER A 132 -7.67 -14.36 9.91
N ALA A 133 -7.14 -14.86 8.79
CA ALA A 133 -5.71 -15.17 8.65
C ALA A 133 -4.83 -13.91 8.73
N VAL A 134 -5.36 -12.74 8.35
CA VAL A 134 -4.62 -11.49 8.52
C VAL A 134 -4.48 -11.11 10.00
N GLY A 135 -5.52 -11.35 10.80
CA GLY A 135 -5.47 -11.18 12.25
C GLY A 135 -4.36 -12.02 12.89
N TRP A 136 -4.17 -13.25 12.42
CA TRP A 136 -3.08 -14.13 12.90
C TRP A 136 -1.69 -13.57 12.58
N ILE A 137 -1.48 -12.99 11.41
CA ILE A 137 -0.19 -12.37 11.05
C ILE A 137 0.12 -11.19 11.97
N ILE A 138 -0.89 -10.35 12.24
CA ILE A 138 -0.74 -9.20 13.14
C ILE A 138 -0.41 -9.67 14.56
N ALA A 139 -1.12 -10.70 15.04
CA ALA A 139 -0.87 -11.29 16.36
C ALA A 139 0.54 -11.89 16.46
N ALA A 140 0.98 -12.65 15.44
CA ALA A 140 2.32 -13.22 15.40
C ALA A 140 3.41 -12.13 15.38
N LYS A 141 3.19 -11.05 14.62
CA LYS A 141 4.09 -9.89 14.57
C LYS A 141 4.19 -9.21 15.94
N ALA A 142 3.07 -9.01 16.64
CA ALA A 142 3.04 -8.44 17.97
C ALA A 142 3.73 -9.34 19.00
N LEU A 143 3.51 -10.66 18.93
CA LEU A 143 4.16 -11.64 19.80
C LEU A 143 5.68 -11.64 19.63
N ALA A 144 6.17 -11.59 18.39
CA ALA A 144 7.60 -11.53 18.09
C ALA A 144 8.29 -10.25 18.61
N ARG A 145 7.51 -9.20 18.89
CA ARG A 145 7.99 -7.91 19.40
C ARG A 145 7.50 -7.59 20.81
N PHE A 146 6.93 -8.57 21.52
CA PHE A 146 6.24 -8.35 22.80
C PHE A 146 7.07 -7.55 23.81
N LYS A 147 8.35 -7.90 24.02
CA LYS A 147 9.25 -7.16 24.93
C LYS A 147 9.47 -5.71 24.51
N ALA A 148 9.54 -5.43 23.21
CA ALA A 148 9.74 -4.07 22.72
C ALA A 148 8.46 -3.22 22.89
N LEU A 149 7.28 -3.85 22.95
CA LEU A 149 6.00 -3.18 23.19
C LEU A 149 5.83 -2.68 24.63
N GLU A 150 6.77 -2.97 25.54
CA GLU A 150 6.82 -2.37 26.87
C GLU A 150 7.19 -0.88 26.81
N ASP A 151 7.93 -0.46 25.78
CA ASP A 151 8.15 0.95 25.48
C ASP A 151 6.91 1.54 24.79
N ARG A 152 6.26 2.49 25.48
CA ARG A 152 5.02 3.13 25.01
C ARG A 152 5.19 3.76 23.63
N GLU A 153 6.29 4.46 23.39
CA GLU A 153 6.49 5.18 22.13
C GLU A 153 6.66 4.18 20.97
N PHE A 154 7.44 3.13 21.19
CA PHE A 154 7.55 2.03 20.24
C PHE A 154 6.21 1.32 20.01
N ALA A 155 5.44 1.05 21.07
CA ALA A 155 4.17 0.37 20.98
C ALA A 155 3.14 1.16 20.16
N GLU A 156 3.05 2.47 20.39
CA GLU A 156 2.18 3.37 19.63
C GLU A 156 2.59 3.44 18.15
N TYR A 157 3.89 3.65 17.87
CA TYR A 157 4.44 3.65 16.50
C TYR A 157 4.16 2.32 15.78
N PHE A 158 4.43 1.20 16.45
CA PHE A 158 4.20 -0.14 15.93
C PHE A 158 2.73 -0.39 15.62
N LEU A 159 1.83 0.00 16.54
CA LEU A 159 0.39 -0.22 16.40
C LEU A 159 -0.17 0.60 15.25
N ILE A 160 0.11 1.90 15.20
CA ILE A 160 -0.37 2.77 14.13
C ILE A 160 0.21 2.34 12.78
N GLY A 161 1.52 2.06 12.72
CA GLY A 161 2.17 1.62 11.49
C GLY A 161 1.58 0.32 10.96
N THR A 162 1.31 -0.65 11.84
CA THR A 162 0.72 -1.94 11.47
C THR A 162 -0.74 -1.79 11.03
N LEU A 163 -1.55 -1.02 11.75
CA LEU A 163 -2.96 -0.78 11.40
C LEU A 163 -3.10 0.00 10.08
N ALA A 164 -2.29 1.03 9.86
CA ALA A 164 -2.26 1.78 8.60
C ALA A 164 -1.85 0.90 7.42
N SER A 165 -0.83 0.06 7.63
CA SER A 165 -0.35 -0.92 6.64
C SER A 165 -1.42 -1.95 6.28
N PHE A 166 -2.14 -2.46 7.29
CA PHE A 166 -3.25 -3.39 7.10
C PHE A 166 -4.43 -2.72 6.38
N LEU A 167 -4.82 -1.52 6.81
CA LEU A 167 -5.90 -0.76 6.18
C LEU A 167 -5.61 -0.53 4.69
N LEU A 168 -4.37 -0.18 4.34
CA LEU A 168 -3.95 -0.03 2.94
C LEU A 168 -4.13 -1.33 2.14
N ALA A 169 -3.70 -2.47 2.68
CA ALA A 169 -3.85 -3.77 2.02
C ALA A 169 -5.32 -4.18 1.86
N VAL A 170 -6.16 -3.93 2.86
CA VAL A 170 -7.61 -4.20 2.82
C VAL A 170 -8.29 -3.34 1.76
N LEU A 171 -8.06 -2.03 1.76
CA LEU A 171 -8.66 -1.11 0.78
C LEU A 171 -8.25 -1.47 -0.64
N ALA A 172 -6.96 -1.78 -0.86
CA ALA A 172 -6.47 -2.23 -2.16
C ALA A 172 -7.11 -3.55 -2.59
N GLY A 173 -7.17 -4.55 -1.71
CA GLY A 173 -7.74 -5.86 -2.02
C GLY A 173 -9.25 -5.81 -2.31
N ILE A 174 -10.00 -5.03 -1.54
CA ILE A 174 -11.43 -4.77 -1.81
C ILE A 174 -11.59 -4.04 -3.15
N GLY A 175 -10.78 -3.01 -3.40
CA GLY A 175 -10.79 -2.27 -4.66
C GLY A 175 -10.56 -3.17 -5.87
N ILE A 176 -9.54 -4.03 -5.81
CA ILE A 176 -9.24 -5.02 -6.86
C ILE A 176 -10.42 -5.98 -7.05
N ARG A 177 -11.01 -6.51 -5.97
CA ARG A 177 -12.18 -7.40 -6.06
C ARG A 177 -13.38 -6.73 -6.73
N ILE A 178 -13.64 -5.46 -6.42
CA ILE A 178 -14.71 -4.68 -7.06
C ILE A 178 -14.42 -4.53 -8.56
N LEU A 179 -13.20 -4.12 -8.92
CA LEU A 179 -12.80 -3.92 -10.32
C LEU A 179 -12.81 -5.22 -11.14
N LEU A 180 -12.43 -6.35 -10.54
CA LEU A 180 -12.51 -7.67 -11.17
C LEU A 180 -13.95 -8.14 -11.39
N LYS A 181 -14.89 -7.76 -10.52
CA LYS A 181 -16.32 -8.09 -10.68
C LYS A 181 -17.02 -7.22 -11.72
N GLN A 182 -16.51 -6.02 -11.99
CA GLN A 182 -17.14 -5.04 -12.91
C GLN A 182 -16.95 -5.34 -14.40
N GLY A 183 -16.30 -6.43 -14.81
CA GLY A 183 -16.28 -6.78 -16.24
C GLY A 183 -15.87 -8.18 -16.55
#